data_AF-H9UI75-F1
#
_entry.id   AF-H9UI75-F1
#
_cell.length_a   1.000
_cell.length_b   1.000
_cell.length_c   1.000
_cell.angle_alpha   90.00
_cell.angle_beta   90.00
_cell.angle_gamma   90.00
#
_symmetry.space_group_name_H-M   'P 1'
#
loop_
_entity.id
_entity.type
_entity.pdbx_description
1 polymer ?
#
loop_
_entity_poly.entity_id
_entity_poly.type
_entity_poly.pdbx_seq_one_letter_code
_entity_poly.pdbx_strand_id
1 'polypeptide(L)'
;MTELTRVVLRYQRGQCGLHEVFRQTAPLIYSYPVRSRRGTEDDSGEFLLYYYRRLVRLLHRYQYRTNISFDAYLHTSLRYQYATFTKRRAAAMECHENPDLDSALGGEHQLYHDPRLQPQSGVLQKPGMLLERMHTLCGSATMRLASLRRRMAILVLMNAGTILPEEIALCSTAAGIETAELTRMVDTLRQQMNQRSQRAAMLRRRRNRAFVELFVLQQRLQRSCDPTEQKLLHSYCERSHTKLEATRRQLSQVRCQPMHREIAELLGIPVGSVHSSISAMRRLFRSPSTSPQVLDVPRPCVLRLPHDRPVSNQQHPQDTRDTTDRARDNLPDPGRSWHHVLS
;
A
#
# COMPACT_ATOMS: atom_id res chain seq x y z
N MET A 1 4.36 26.52 -35.03
CA MET A 1 4.27 26.55 -33.55
C MET A 1 2.95 27.22 -33.17
N THR A 2 2.13 26.59 -32.34
CA THR A 2 0.81 27.12 -31.97
C THR A 2 0.93 28.30 -31.00
N GLU A 3 -0.10 29.15 -30.95
CA GLU A 3 -0.13 30.31 -30.06
C GLU A 3 -0.09 29.89 -28.58
N LEU A 4 -0.79 28.81 -28.23
CA LEU A 4 -0.76 28.26 -26.89
C LEU A 4 0.65 27.79 -26.49
N THR A 5 1.40 27.20 -27.42
CA THR A 5 2.80 26.80 -27.16
C THR A 5 3.68 28.02 -26.86
N ARG A 6 3.51 29.13 -27.59
CA ARG A 6 4.25 30.38 -27.33
C ARG A 6 3.99 30.91 -25.93
N VAL A 7 2.73 30.92 -25.50
CA VAL A 7 2.31 31.42 -24.18
C VAL A 7 2.86 30.56 -23.05
N VAL A 8 2.89 29.23 -23.20
CA VAL A 8 3.52 28.34 -22.22
C VAL A 8 5.03 28.55 -22.14
N LEU A 9 5.72 28.73 -23.27
CA LEU A 9 7.15 29.03 -23.28
C LEU A 9 7.48 30.39 -22.64
N ARG A 10 6.63 31.40 -22.85
CA ARG A 10 6.72 32.70 -22.15
C ARG A 10 6.55 32.53 -20.64
N TYR A 11 5.57 31.73 -20.20
CA TYR A 11 5.34 31.44 -18.78
C TYR A 11 6.55 30.77 -18.14
N GLN A 12 7.14 29.76 -18.80
CA GLN A 12 8.34 29.08 -18.29
C GLN A 12 9.56 30.00 -18.18
N ARG A 13 9.62 31.06 -18.99
CA ARG A 13 10.66 32.11 -18.94
C ARG A 13 10.34 33.24 -17.96
N GLY A 14 9.20 33.18 -17.25
CA GLY A 14 8.75 34.25 -16.35
C GLY A 14 8.24 35.50 -17.08
N GLN A 15 7.98 35.43 -18.39
CA GLN A 15 7.53 36.56 -19.22
C GLN A 15 6.02 36.77 -19.21
N CYS A 16 5.26 35.86 -18.57
CA CYS A 16 3.85 36.04 -18.28
C CYS A 16 3.44 35.25 -17.03
N GLY A 17 2.36 35.69 -16.39
CA GLY A 17 1.79 35.01 -15.22
C GLY A 17 0.92 33.81 -15.58
N LEU A 18 0.65 32.96 -14.59
CA LEU A 18 -0.24 31.79 -14.72
C LEU A 18 -1.63 32.18 -15.26
N HIS A 19 -2.12 33.36 -14.90
CA HIS A 19 -3.42 33.88 -15.35
C HIS A 19 -3.52 33.97 -16.89
N GLU A 20 -2.45 34.38 -17.57
CA GLU A 20 -2.45 34.50 -19.04
C GLU A 20 -2.54 33.13 -19.72
N VAL A 21 -1.80 32.15 -19.21
CA VAL A 21 -1.86 30.76 -19.66
C VAL A 21 -3.23 30.14 -19.35
N PHE A 22 -3.76 30.40 -18.15
CA PHE A 22 -5.06 29.89 -17.73
C PHE A 22 -6.17 30.42 -18.61
N ARG A 23 -6.18 31.72 -18.92
CA ARG A 23 -7.16 32.34 -19.84
C ARG A 23 -7.22 31.64 -21.20
N GLN A 24 -6.09 31.17 -21.72
CA GLN A 24 -6.05 30.45 -23.00
C GLN A 24 -6.39 28.95 -22.89
N THR A 25 -6.04 28.31 -21.77
CA THR A 25 -6.27 26.87 -21.58
C THR A 25 -7.65 26.55 -21.00
N ALA A 26 -8.22 27.42 -20.16
CA ALA A 26 -9.47 27.17 -19.46
C ALA A 26 -10.65 26.87 -20.40
N PRO A 27 -10.88 27.60 -21.52
CA PRO A 27 -11.96 27.26 -22.44
C PRO A 27 -11.80 25.86 -23.07
N LEU A 28 -10.55 25.45 -23.36
CA LEU A 28 -10.26 24.12 -23.90
C LEU A 28 -10.53 23.02 -22.88
N ILE A 29 -10.18 23.27 -21.61
CA ILE A 29 -10.40 22.33 -20.50
C ILE A 29 -11.90 22.23 -20.18
N TYR A 30 -12.58 23.38 -20.07
CA TYR A 30 -14.00 23.48 -19.74
C TYR A 30 -14.88 22.86 -20.83
N SER A 31 -14.60 23.11 -22.12
CA SER A 31 -15.39 22.50 -23.20
C SER A 31 -15.11 21.00 -23.41
N TYR A 32 -14.08 20.43 -22.76
CA TYR A 32 -13.65 19.06 -23.02
C TYR A 32 -14.72 17.99 -22.72
N PRO A 33 -15.41 18.00 -21.55
CA PRO A 33 -16.43 16.99 -21.23
C PRO A 33 -17.56 16.92 -22.26
N VAL A 34 -18.13 18.07 -22.61
CA VAL A 34 -19.20 18.19 -23.62
C VAL A 34 -18.72 17.72 -24.99
N ARG A 35 -17.53 18.16 -25.44
CA ARG A 35 -16.96 17.73 -26.73
C ARG A 35 -16.67 16.23 -26.79
N SER A 36 -16.37 15.62 -25.65
CA SER A 36 -16.14 14.18 -25.56
C SER A 36 -17.43 13.33 -25.64
N ARG A 37 -18.61 13.98 -25.65
CA ARG A 37 -19.96 13.36 -25.66
C ARG A 37 -20.22 12.42 -24.48
N ARG A 38 -19.50 12.60 -23.38
CA ARG A 38 -19.57 11.74 -22.17
C ARG A 38 -19.94 12.52 -20.91
N GLY A 39 -20.15 13.82 -21.02
CA GLY A 39 -20.48 14.66 -19.89
C GLY A 39 -21.40 15.82 -20.24
N THR A 40 -21.97 16.42 -19.19
CA THR A 40 -22.85 17.59 -19.25
C THR A 40 -22.07 18.88 -19.05
N GLU A 41 -22.75 20.02 -19.12
CA GLU A 41 -22.18 21.33 -18.77
C GLU A 41 -21.78 21.42 -17.29
N ASP A 42 -22.54 20.77 -16.39
CA ASP A 42 -22.17 20.70 -14.97
C ASP A 42 -20.82 20.01 -14.77
N ASP A 43 -20.56 18.94 -15.54
CA ASP A 43 -19.27 18.23 -15.52
C ASP A 43 -18.10 19.13 -15.89
N SER A 44 -18.33 20.13 -16.75
CA SER A 44 -17.29 21.04 -17.23
C SER A 44 -16.73 21.92 -16.12
N GLY A 45 -17.59 22.42 -15.23
CA GLY A 45 -17.16 23.20 -14.06
C GLY A 45 -16.33 22.36 -13.09
N GLU A 46 -16.86 21.20 -12.70
CA GLU A 46 -16.17 20.27 -11.79
C GLU A 46 -14.84 19.78 -12.37
N PHE A 47 -14.82 19.43 -13.67
CA PHE A 47 -13.62 18.94 -14.33
C PHE A 47 -12.55 20.03 -14.44
N LEU A 48 -12.92 21.28 -14.71
CA LEU A 48 -11.99 22.40 -14.73
C LEU A 48 -11.29 22.56 -13.37
N LEU A 49 -12.07 22.54 -12.28
CA LEU A 49 -11.54 22.61 -10.90
C LEU A 49 -10.63 21.42 -10.59
N TYR A 50 -11.04 20.21 -10.98
CA TYR A 50 -10.24 18.99 -10.85
C TYR A 50 -8.91 19.09 -11.60
N TYR A 51 -8.92 19.61 -12.83
CA TYR A 51 -7.75 19.66 -13.71
C TYR A 51 -6.78 20.80 -13.36
N TYR A 52 -7.25 21.89 -12.75
CA TYR A 52 -6.45 23.07 -12.43
C TYR A 52 -5.16 22.74 -11.67
N ARG A 53 -5.23 21.90 -10.64
CA ARG A 53 -4.05 21.47 -9.84
C ARG A 53 -3.02 20.68 -10.66
N ARG A 54 -3.44 20.10 -11.78
CA ARG A 54 -2.57 19.34 -12.68
C ARG A 54 -2.03 20.20 -13.81
N LEU A 55 -2.79 21.20 -14.25
CA LEU A 55 -2.35 22.17 -15.26
C LEU A 55 -1.01 22.80 -14.87
N VAL A 56 -0.87 23.31 -13.64
CA VAL A 56 0.38 23.93 -13.15
C VAL A 56 1.57 22.97 -13.28
N ARG A 57 1.40 21.71 -12.85
CA ARG A 57 2.45 20.68 -12.96
C ARG A 57 2.76 20.32 -14.42
N LEU A 58 1.74 20.32 -15.27
CA LEU A 58 1.85 20.03 -16.69
C LEU A 58 2.64 21.14 -17.42
N LEU A 59 2.42 22.41 -17.03
CA LEU A 59 3.17 23.55 -17.54
C LEU A 59 4.65 23.47 -17.17
N HIS A 60 5.00 23.14 -15.92
CA HIS A 60 6.41 23.01 -15.50
C HIS A 60 7.15 21.85 -16.17
N ARG A 61 6.44 20.77 -16.49
CA ARG A 61 7.04 19.56 -17.09
C ARG A 61 7.12 19.60 -18.61
N TYR A 62 6.36 20.48 -19.25
CA TYR A 62 6.34 20.56 -20.69
C TYR A 62 7.72 20.96 -21.22
N GLN A 63 8.26 20.15 -22.12
CA GLN A 63 9.49 20.45 -22.84
C GLN A 63 9.12 20.53 -24.32
N TYR A 64 9.44 21.65 -24.96
CA TYR A 64 9.27 21.78 -26.39
C TYR A 64 10.30 20.88 -27.10
N ARG A 65 9.88 19.65 -27.40
CA ARG A 65 10.60 18.74 -28.30
C ARG A 65 10.07 18.98 -29.70
N THR A 66 10.99 19.00 -30.67
CA THR A 66 10.95 19.73 -31.95
C THR A 66 9.63 19.66 -32.76
N ASN A 67 8.72 18.71 -32.50
CA ASN A 67 7.46 18.54 -33.23
C ASN A 67 6.19 18.35 -32.38
N ILE A 68 6.19 18.52 -31.05
CA ILE A 68 4.97 18.34 -30.23
C ILE A 68 4.53 19.68 -29.64
N SER A 69 3.45 20.24 -30.19
CA SER A 69 2.81 21.44 -29.64
C SER A 69 2.24 21.18 -28.24
N PHE A 70 2.11 22.25 -27.46
CA PHE A 70 1.48 22.16 -26.15
C PHE A 70 0.01 21.73 -26.27
N ASP A 71 -0.70 22.13 -27.34
CA ASP A 71 -2.08 21.71 -27.60
C ASP A 71 -2.23 20.20 -27.69
N ALA A 72 -1.35 19.53 -28.45
CA ALA A 72 -1.37 18.06 -28.57
C ALA A 72 -1.06 17.38 -27.23
N TYR A 73 -0.12 17.95 -26.47
CA TYR A 73 0.22 17.47 -25.13
C TYR A 73 -0.92 17.65 -24.13
N LEU A 74 -1.57 18.82 -24.15
CA LEU A 74 -2.74 19.16 -23.33
C LEU A 74 -3.91 18.23 -23.66
N HIS A 75 -4.25 18.07 -24.94
CA HIS A 75 -5.34 17.19 -25.38
C HIS A 75 -5.14 15.73 -24.92
N THR A 76 -3.92 15.22 -25.05
CA THR A 76 -3.58 13.86 -24.58
C THR A 76 -3.78 13.76 -23.06
N SER A 77 -3.31 14.75 -22.31
CA SER A 77 -3.49 14.79 -20.86
C SER A 77 -4.97 14.92 -20.46
N LEU A 78 -5.74 15.76 -21.15
CA LEU A 78 -7.19 15.92 -20.93
C LEU A 78 -7.92 14.60 -21.11
N ARG A 79 -7.63 13.84 -22.17
CA ARG A 79 -8.23 12.51 -22.39
C ARG A 79 -8.04 11.58 -21.21
N TYR A 80 -6.81 11.46 -20.71
CA TYR A 80 -6.52 10.59 -19.57
C TYR A 80 -7.12 11.12 -18.26
N GLN A 81 -7.08 12.43 -18.04
CA GLN A 81 -7.63 13.03 -16.83
C GLN A 81 -9.14 12.96 -16.79
N TYR A 82 -9.80 13.18 -17.91
CA TYR A 82 -11.24 13.11 -17.98
C TYR A 82 -11.74 11.68 -17.75
N ALA A 83 -11.08 10.68 -18.34
CA ALA A 83 -11.37 9.27 -18.05
C ALA A 83 -11.14 8.90 -16.57
N THR A 84 -10.23 9.57 -15.87
CA THR A 84 -10.00 9.37 -14.44
C THR A 84 -11.05 10.10 -13.60
N PHE A 85 -11.42 11.32 -14.01
CA PHE A 85 -12.45 12.14 -13.39
C PHE A 85 -13.81 11.44 -13.43
N THR A 86 -14.24 10.95 -14.60
CA THR A 86 -15.53 10.26 -14.73
C THR A 86 -15.59 8.99 -13.89
N LYS A 87 -14.51 8.21 -13.85
CA LYS A 87 -14.41 7.04 -12.96
C LYS A 87 -14.50 7.42 -11.48
N ARG A 88 -13.82 8.49 -11.09
CA ARG A 88 -13.87 8.98 -9.70
C ARG A 88 -15.26 9.48 -9.34
N ARG A 89 -15.93 10.18 -10.25
CA ARG A 89 -17.27 10.69 -10.02
C ARG A 89 -18.30 9.58 -9.96
N ALA A 90 -18.25 8.62 -10.88
CA ALA A 90 -19.09 7.43 -10.81
C ALA A 90 -18.92 6.71 -9.47
N ALA A 91 -17.67 6.50 -9.03
CA ALA A 91 -17.39 5.92 -7.72
C ALA A 91 -17.91 6.78 -6.56
N ALA A 92 -17.82 8.11 -6.65
CA ALA A 92 -18.33 9.02 -5.62
C ALA A 92 -19.87 9.00 -5.54
N MET A 93 -20.56 8.91 -6.68
CA MET A 93 -22.01 8.75 -6.72
C MET A 93 -22.43 7.40 -6.14
N GLU A 94 -21.74 6.31 -6.50
CA GLU A 94 -21.94 4.98 -5.88
C GLU A 94 -21.64 4.99 -4.37
N CYS A 95 -20.66 5.79 -3.90
CA CYS A 95 -20.35 5.94 -2.48
C CYS A 95 -21.38 6.82 -1.74
N HIS A 96 -22.00 7.80 -2.41
CA HIS A 96 -23.07 8.59 -1.78
C HIS A 96 -24.33 7.76 -1.53
N GLU A 97 -24.57 6.76 -2.38
CA GLU A 97 -25.57 5.72 -2.14
C GLU A 97 -25.17 4.72 -1.04
N ASN A 98 -23.89 4.73 -0.62
CA ASN A 98 -23.32 3.82 0.37
C ASN A 98 -22.35 4.58 1.31
N PRO A 99 -22.85 5.49 2.18
CA PRO A 99 -22.01 6.39 2.99
C PRO A 99 -21.00 5.66 3.90
N ASP A 100 -21.28 4.41 4.27
CA ASP A 100 -20.37 3.56 5.03
C ASP A 100 -19.05 3.26 4.27
N LEU A 101 -19.06 3.30 2.93
CA LEU A 101 -17.92 2.97 2.08
C LEU A 101 -16.87 4.08 2.02
N ASP A 102 -17.28 5.35 2.11
CA ASP A 102 -16.35 6.49 2.07
C ASP A 102 -15.65 6.70 3.43
N SER A 103 -16.37 6.44 4.53
CA SER A 103 -15.79 6.29 5.87
C SER A 103 -14.72 5.19 5.89
N ALA A 104 -15.01 4.09 5.20
CA ALA A 104 -14.11 2.97 4.99
C ALA A 104 -12.84 3.33 4.17
N LEU A 105 -12.96 4.15 3.13
CA LEU A 105 -11.83 4.52 2.28
C LEU A 105 -10.97 5.66 2.85
N GLY A 106 -11.57 6.55 3.65
CA GLY A 106 -10.92 7.74 4.21
C GLY A 106 -10.28 7.54 5.58
N GLY A 107 -10.79 6.61 6.39
CA GLY A 107 -10.24 6.34 7.73
C GLY A 107 -8.96 5.49 7.68
N GLU A 108 -7.96 5.84 8.49
CA GLU A 108 -6.92 4.88 8.90
C GLU A 108 -7.50 3.71 9.75
N HIS A 109 -8.80 3.73 10.02
CA HIS A 109 -9.52 2.62 10.61
C HIS A 109 -9.31 1.36 9.78
N GLN A 110 -8.69 0.37 10.41
CA GLN A 110 -8.47 -0.94 9.85
C GLN A 110 -9.81 -1.67 9.70
N LEU A 111 -10.56 -1.37 8.63
CA LEU A 111 -11.76 -2.13 8.26
C LEU A 111 -11.50 -3.63 8.15
N TYR A 112 -10.27 -3.96 7.78
CA TYR A 112 -9.79 -5.32 7.69
C TYR A 112 -8.75 -5.55 8.77
N HIS A 113 -9.23 -5.97 9.93
CA HIS A 113 -8.42 -6.55 10.99
C HIS A 113 -8.20 -8.03 10.66
N ASP A 114 -7.08 -8.36 10.05
CA ASP A 114 -6.64 -9.74 9.93
C ASP A 114 -5.79 -10.10 11.15
N PRO A 115 -6.30 -10.93 12.08
CA PRO A 115 -5.54 -11.33 13.26
C PRO A 115 -4.21 -12.01 12.90
N ARG A 116 -4.11 -12.61 11.70
CA ARG A 116 -2.90 -13.30 11.21
C ARG A 116 -1.85 -12.33 10.68
N LEU A 117 -2.26 -11.13 10.26
CA LEU A 117 -1.37 -10.07 9.77
C LEU A 117 -1.05 -9.03 10.84
N GLN A 118 -1.57 -9.18 12.06
CA GLN A 118 -0.96 -8.46 13.17
C GLN A 118 0.52 -8.84 13.14
N PRO A 119 1.44 -7.86 13.04
CA PRO A 119 2.84 -8.16 13.27
C PRO A 119 2.85 -8.88 14.60
N GLN A 120 3.28 -10.14 14.62
CA GLN A 120 3.53 -10.87 15.86
C GLN A 120 4.45 -9.93 16.61
N SER A 121 3.87 -9.14 17.50
CA SER A 121 4.52 -8.07 18.22
C SER A 121 5.30 -8.86 19.23
N GLY A 122 6.44 -9.36 18.80
CA GLY A 122 7.24 -10.32 19.53
C GLY A 122 7.67 -9.62 20.78
N VAL A 123 6.86 -9.78 21.83
CA VAL A 123 6.98 -9.14 23.13
C VAL A 123 7.61 -7.75 22.97
N LEU A 124 6.88 -6.82 22.34
CA LEU A 124 7.22 -5.40 22.42
C LEU A 124 7.14 -5.08 23.91
N GLN A 125 8.30 -5.13 24.57
CA GLN A 125 8.43 -4.85 25.98
C GLN A 125 7.89 -3.44 26.17
N LYS A 126 7.05 -3.24 27.19
CA LYS A 126 6.56 -1.90 27.52
C LYS A 126 7.77 -0.94 27.62
N PRO A 127 7.64 0.32 27.17
CA PRO A 127 8.68 1.33 27.41
C PRO A 127 9.10 1.29 28.88
N GLY A 128 10.41 1.34 29.17
CA GLY A 128 10.96 1.20 30.52
C GLY A 128 11.30 -0.23 30.98
N MET A 129 10.70 -1.29 30.44
CA MET A 129 11.03 -2.68 30.84
C MET A 129 12.47 -3.08 30.50
N LEU A 130 13.03 -2.49 29.44
CA LEU A 130 14.42 -2.74 29.05
C LEU A 130 15.38 -2.25 30.14
N LEU A 131 15.10 -1.08 30.70
CA LEU A 131 15.93 -0.45 31.72
C LEU A 131 15.90 -1.25 33.03
N GLU A 132 14.71 -1.66 33.49
CA GLU A 132 14.52 -2.49 34.68
C GLU A 132 15.26 -3.84 34.56
N ARG A 133 15.18 -4.46 33.39
CA ARG A 133 15.91 -5.68 33.05
C ARG A 133 17.41 -5.48 32.95
N MET A 134 17.86 -4.31 32.51
CA MET A 134 19.28 -3.98 32.52
C MET A 134 19.79 -3.78 33.95
N HIS A 135 19.06 -3.08 34.81
CA HIS A 135 19.45 -2.89 36.21
C HIS A 135 19.62 -4.21 36.97
N THR A 136 18.68 -5.16 36.78
CA THR A 136 18.79 -6.50 37.37
C THR A 136 20.03 -7.28 36.89
N LEU A 137 20.43 -7.10 35.63
CA LEU A 137 21.65 -7.72 35.09
C LEU A 137 22.93 -6.98 35.51
N CYS A 138 22.86 -5.66 35.72
CA CYS A 138 24.00 -4.81 36.10
C CYS A 138 24.32 -4.87 37.60
N GLY A 139 23.33 -5.16 38.46
CA GLY A 139 23.51 -5.24 39.91
C GLY A 139 24.40 -6.41 40.38
N SER A 140 24.65 -7.40 39.52
CA SER A 140 25.68 -8.41 39.75
C SER A 140 27.04 -7.84 39.32
N ALA A 141 28.02 -7.79 40.23
CA ALA A 141 29.36 -7.19 40.06
C ALA A 141 30.24 -7.76 38.92
N THR A 142 29.67 -8.55 38.01
CA THR A 142 30.31 -9.24 36.89
C THR A 142 30.06 -8.57 35.52
N MET A 143 29.73 -7.28 35.48
CA MET A 143 29.63 -6.49 34.23
C MET A 143 30.96 -6.33 33.45
N ARG A 144 32.06 -6.91 33.92
CA ARG A 144 33.38 -6.85 33.25
C ARG A 144 33.50 -7.75 32.01
N LEU A 145 32.51 -8.60 31.73
CA LEU A 145 32.57 -9.46 30.55
C LEU A 145 32.20 -8.67 29.28
N ALA A 146 33.18 -8.46 28.40
CA ALA A 146 33.01 -7.84 27.08
C ALA A 146 31.84 -8.45 26.26
N SER A 147 31.53 -9.73 26.51
CA SER A 147 30.39 -10.43 25.91
C SER A 147 29.03 -9.88 26.36
N LEU A 148 28.88 -9.44 27.62
CA LEU A 148 27.65 -8.85 28.13
C LEU A 148 27.41 -7.47 27.54
N ARG A 149 28.45 -6.63 27.48
CA ARG A 149 28.41 -5.30 26.84
C ARG A 149 27.92 -5.37 25.40
N ARG A 150 28.47 -6.31 24.62
CA ARG A 150 28.03 -6.57 23.24
C ARG A 150 26.57 -7.01 23.16
N ARG A 151 26.12 -7.87 24.08
CA ARG A 151 24.71 -8.30 24.16
C ARG A 151 23.79 -7.12 24.48
N MET A 152 24.19 -6.23 25.40
CA MET A 152 23.44 -5.01 25.72
C MET A 152 23.30 -4.10 24.50
N ALA A 153 24.39 -3.86 23.76
CA ALA A 153 24.33 -3.08 22.53
C ALA A 153 23.34 -3.67 21.51
N ILE A 154 23.38 -4.99 21.30
CA ILE A 154 22.44 -5.69 20.41
C ILE A 154 20.99 -5.53 20.90
N LEU A 155 20.74 -5.65 22.21
CA LEU A 155 19.41 -5.51 22.77
C LEU A 155 18.85 -4.10 22.56
N VAL A 156 19.67 -3.08 22.78
CA VAL A 156 19.29 -1.67 22.56
C VAL A 156 18.92 -1.45 21.10
N LEU A 157 19.76 -1.90 20.16
CA LEU A 157 19.52 -1.73 18.73
C LEU A 157 18.31 -2.53 18.23
N MET A 158 18.02 -3.70 18.82
CA MET A 158 16.78 -4.43 18.54
C MET A 158 15.53 -3.65 18.94
N ASN A 159 15.63 -2.73 19.91
CA ASN A 159 14.56 -1.88 20.40
C ASN A 159 14.66 -0.43 19.88
N ALA A 160 15.42 -0.18 18.80
CA ALA A 160 15.63 1.16 18.25
C ALA A 160 14.32 1.92 17.93
N GLY A 161 13.24 1.20 17.59
CA GLY A 161 11.94 1.81 17.31
C GLY A 161 11.17 2.31 18.53
N THR A 162 11.53 1.88 19.74
CA THR A 162 10.77 2.19 20.98
C THR A 162 11.60 2.81 22.08
N ILE A 163 12.93 2.67 22.03
CA ILE A 163 13.82 3.25 23.03
C ILE A 163 13.71 4.79 23.02
N LEU A 164 13.65 5.40 24.20
CA LEU A 164 13.59 6.85 24.36
C LEU A 164 15.00 7.46 24.42
N PRO A 165 15.19 8.76 24.07
CA PRO A 165 16.50 9.40 24.10
C PRO A 165 17.22 9.31 25.46
N GLU A 166 16.49 9.42 26.57
CA GLU A 166 17.03 9.34 27.93
C GLU A 166 17.53 7.92 28.25
N GLU A 167 16.82 6.90 27.76
CA GLU A 167 17.21 5.50 27.93
C GLU A 167 18.49 5.17 27.15
N ILE A 168 18.75 5.82 26.01
CA ILE A 168 19.97 5.62 25.22
C ILE A 168 21.21 5.99 26.04
N ALA A 169 21.16 7.09 26.80
CA ALA A 169 22.28 7.54 27.64
C ALA A 169 22.60 6.55 28.78
N LEU A 170 21.58 5.95 29.39
CA LEU A 170 21.77 4.91 30.40
C LEU A 170 22.32 3.63 29.78
N CYS A 171 21.80 3.27 28.60
CA CYS A 171 22.21 2.08 27.88
C CYS A 171 23.64 2.16 27.33
N SER A 172 24.13 3.35 26.99
CA SER A 172 25.48 3.56 26.46
C SER A 172 26.55 3.11 27.46
N THR A 173 26.36 3.46 28.74
CA THR A 173 27.24 3.06 29.85
C THR A 173 27.29 1.53 30.01
N ALA A 174 26.12 0.88 29.98
CA ALA A 174 26.03 -0.58 30.10
C ALA A 174 26.55 -1.34 28.87
N ALA A 175 26.39 -0.76 27.68
CA ALA A 175 26.93 -1.28 26.43
C ALA A 175 28.44 -1.02 26.28
N GLY A 176 29.01 -0.07 27.03
CA GLY A 176 30.38 0.39 26.87
C GLY A 176 30.62 1.05 25.51
N ILE A 177 29.62 1.76 24.97
CA ILE A 177 29.68 2.49 23.71
C ILE A 177 29.47 3.97 24.04
N GLU A 178 30.14 4.88 23.34
CA GLU A 178 29.90 6.31 23.49
C GLU A 178 28.44 6.66 23.19
N THR A 179 27.80 7.49 24.03
CA THR A 179 26.39 7.86 23.87
C THR A 179 26.09 8.45 22.49
N ALA A 180 26.98 9.30 21.96
CA ALA A 180 26.84 9.88 20.63
C ALA A 180 26.85 8.81 19.52
N GLU A 181 27.73 7.82 19.63
CA GLU A 181 27.85 6.72 18.68
C GLU A 181 26.61 5.81 18.72
N LEU A 182 26.14 5.43 19.91
CA LEU A 182 24.95 4.61 20.08
C LEU A 182 23.69 5.32 19.55
N THR A 183 23.57 6.62 19.81
CA THR A 183 22.48 7.47 19.28
C THR A 183 22.47 7.44 17.75
N ARG A 184 23.63 7.66 17.11
CA ARG A 184 23.77 7.58 15.65
C ARG A 184 23.34 6.23 15.08
N MET A 185 23.71 5.13 15.73
CA MET A 185 23.30 3.79 15.30
C MET A 185 21.78 3.58 15.41
N VAL A 186 21.18 4.02 16.52
CA VAL A 186 19.72 3.97 16.74
C VAL A 186 18.98 4.78 15.68
N ASP A 187 19.44 6.00 15.39
CA ASP A 187 18.79 6.87 14.40
C ASP A 187 18.91 6.32 12.98
N THR A 188 20.05 5.70 12.65
CA THR A 188 20.24 4.99 11.38
C THR A 188 19.20 3.87 11.21
N LEU A 189 19.00 3.04 12.24
CA LEU A 189 17.99 1.98 12.23
C LEU A 189 16.57 2.55 12.13
N ARG A 190 16.26 3.62 12.88
CA ARG A 190 14.95 4.29 12.82
C ARG A 190 14.65 4.81 11.43
N GLN A 191 15.62 5.41 10.74
CA GLN A 191 15.44 5.88 9.36
C GLN A 191 15.12 4.70 8.42
N GLN A 192 15.85 3.60 8.50
CA GLN A 192 15.59 2.38 7.71
C GLN A 192 14.22 1.77 8.03
N MET A 193 13.84 1.71 9.31
CA MET A 193 12.52 1.24 9.76
C MET A 193 11.40 2.15 9.24
N ASN A 194 11.58 3.47 9.29
CA ASN A 194 10.58 4.44 8.82
C ASN A 194 10.29 4.28 7.33
N GLN A 195 11.31 4.05 6.49
CA GLN A 195 11.11 3.77 5.07
C GLN A 195 10.26 2.51 4.85
N ARG A 196 10.53 1.45 5.62
CA ARG A 196 9.74 0.20 5.57
C ARG A 196 8.32 0.39 6.08
N SER A 197 8.14 1.15 7.16
CA SER A 197 6.83 1.51 7.71
C SER A 197 6.00 2.31 6.72
N GLN A 198 6.60 3.28 6.02
CA GLN A 198 5.94 4.03 4.94
C GLN A 198 5.52 3.12 3.78
N ARG A 199 6.40 2.19 3.37
CA ARG A 199 6.05 1.16 2.37
C ARG A 199 4.89 0.28 2.84
N ALA A 200 4.90 -0.16 4.10
CA ALA A 200 3.82 -0.95 4.68
C ALA A 200 2.49 -0.16 4.69
N ALA A 201 2.52 1.11 5.08
CA ALA A 201 1.33 1.98 5.07
C ALA A 201 0.76 2.14 3.64
N MET A 202 1.62 2.34 2.64
CA MET A 202 1.21 2.40 1.24
C MET A 202 0.59 1.08 0.75
N LEU A 203 1.17 -0.07 1.10
CA LEU A 203 0.61 -1.38 0.79
C LEU A 203 -0.71 -1.64 1.50
N ARG A 204 -0.89 -1.19 2.76
CA ARG A 204 -2.18 -1.25 3.47
C ARG A 204 -3.25 -0.45 2.75
N ARG A 205 -2.95 0.77 2.31
CA ARG A 205 -3.88 1.60 1.51
C ARG A 205 -4.25 0.91 0.20
N ARG A 206 -3.28 0.31 -0.50
CA ARG A 206 -3.53 -0.46 -1.73
C ARG A 206 -4.40 -1.69 -1.47
N ARG A 207 -4.15 -2.43 -0.39
CA ARG A 207 -4.95 -3.59 0.04
C ARG A 207 -6.39 -3.18 0.32
N ASN A 208 -6.60 -2.13 1.12
CA ASN A 208 -7.93 -1.65 1.48
C ASN A 208 -8.70 -1.21 0.22
N ARG A 209 -8.05 -0.51 -0.70
CA ARG A 209 -8.65 -0.14 -1.98
C ARG A 209 -9.07 -1.37 -2.80
N ALA A 210 -8.20 -2.37 -2.91
CA ALA A 210 -8.52 -3.60 -3.66
C ALA A 210 -9.66 -4.39 -3.00
N PHE A 211 -9.73 -4.39 -1.68
CA PHE A 211 -10.82 -5.01 -0.92
C PHE A 211 -12.15 -4.30 -1.19
N VAL A 212 -12.18 -2.96 -1.12
CA VAL A 212 -13.38 -2.18 -1.42
C VAL A 212 -13.81 -2.37 -2.89
N GLU A 213 -12.87 -2.35 -3.83
CA GLU A 213 -13.15 -2.64 -5.26
C GLU A 213 -13.80 -4.02 -5.43
N LEU A 214 -13.25 -5.05 -4.77
CA LEU A 214 -13.82 -6.39 -4.80
C LEU A 214 -15.23 -6.44 -4.19
N PHE A 215 -15.44 -5.80 -3.04
CA PHE A 215 -16.73 -5.78 -2.35
C PHE A 215 -17.83 -5.12 -3.19
N VAL A 216 -17.54 -3.96 -3.81
CA VAL A 216 -18.49 -3.28 -4.72
C VAL A 216 -18.82 -4.15 -5.93
N LEU A 217 -17.81 -4.79 -6.54
CA LEU A 217 -18.03 -5.70 -7.66
C LEU A 217 -18.89 -6.90 -7.27
N GLN A 218 -18.68 -7.46 -6.08
CA GLN A 218 -19.49 -8.55 -5.55
C GLN A 218 -20.96 -8.13 -5.30
N GLN A 219 -21.19 -6.95 -4.72
CA GLN A 219 -22.55 -6.42 -4.55
C GLN A 219 -23.26 -6.20 -5.89
N ARG A 220 -22.55 -5.65 -6.89
CA ARG A 220 -23.11 -5.44 -8.23
C ARG A 220 -23.43 -6.76 -8.90
N LEU A 221 -22.54 -7.75 -8.79
CA LEU A 221 -22.75 -9.10 -9.31
C LEU A 221 -24.01 -9.75 -8.71
N GLN A 222 -24.25 -9.57 -7.40
CA GLN A 222 -25.44 -10.08 -6.72
C GLN A 222 -26.74 -9.44 -7.21
N ARG A 223 -26.69 -8.18 -7.67
CA ARG A 223 -27.87 -7.43 -8.15
C ARG A 223 -28.09 -7.58 -9.66
N SER A 224 -27.07 -7.95 -10.43
CA SER A 224 -27.17 -8.07 -11.89
C SER A 224 -28.03 -9.27 -12.30
N CYS A 225 -29.01 -9.05 -13.18
CA CYS A 225 -29.84 -10.11 -13.76
C CYS A 225 -29.36 -10.54 -15.16
N ASP A 226 -28.57 -9.72 -15.85
CA ASP A 226 -28.06 -10.03 -17.19
C ASP A 226 -26.88 -11.04 -17.14
N PRO A 227 -26.98 -12.20 -17.81
CA PRO A 227 -25.91 -13.20 -17.83
C PRO A 227 -24.60 -12.69 -18.47
N THR A 228 -24.68 -11.73 -19.41
CA THR A 228 -23.49 -11.18 -20.05
C THR A 228 -22.72 -10.28 -19.09
N GLU A 229 -23.42 -9.36 -18.42
CA GLU A 229 -22.86 -8.54 -17.35
C GLU A 229 -22.31 -9.39 -16.21
N GLN A 230 -23.02 -10.43 -15.77
CA GLN A 230 -22.55 -11.34 -14.72
C GLN A 230 -21.19 -11.98 -15.06
N LYS A 231 -21.02 -12.48 -16.29
CA LYS A 231 -19.73 -13.05 -16.75
C LYS A 231 -18.60 -12.00 -16.70
N LEU A 232 -18.88 -10.77 -17.12
CA LEU A 232 -17.91 -9.68 -17.05
C LEU A 232 -17.55 -9.32 -15.62
N LEU A 233 -18.54 -9.14 -14.74
CA LEU A 233 -18.35 -8.83 -13.32
C LEU A 233 -17.57 -9.93 -12.60
N HIS A 234 -17.86 -11.20 -12.88
CA HIS A 234 -17.09 -12.32 -12.36
C HIS A 234 -15.61 -12.23 -12.76
N SER A 235 -15.31 -11.93 -14.03
CA SER A 235 -13.93 -11.73 -14.49
C SER A 235 -13.23 -10.55 -13.79
N TYR A 236 -13.97 -9.51 -13.43
CA TYR A 236 -13.44 -8.38 -12.66
C TYR A 236 -13.23 -8.72 -11.19
N CYS A 237 -14.14 -9.47 -10.55
CA CYS A 237 -13.97 -10.00 -9.20
C CYS A 237 -12.68 -10.81 -9.08
N GLU A 238 -12.43 -11.75 -10.00
CA GLU A 238 -11.21 -12.58 -10.01
C GLU A 238 -9.93 -11.75 -10.11
N ARG A 239 -9.93 -10.73 -10.99
CA ARG A 239 -8.79 -9.80 -11.13
C ARG A 239 -8.58 -9.00 -9.84
N SER A 240 -9.64 -8.49 -9.22
CA SER A 240 -9.56 -7.72 -7.98
C SER A 240 -9.13 -8.58 -6.79
N HIS A 241 -9.61 -9.82 -6.72
CA HIS A 241 -9.17 -10.82 -5.75
C HIS A 241 -7.68 -11.13 -5.90
N THR A 242 -7.21 -11.36 -7.12
CA THR A 242 -5.77 -11.57 -7.40
C THR A 242 -4.91 -10.37 -6.97
N LYS A 243 -5.37 -9.13 -7.22
CA LYS A 243 -4.68 -7.90 -6.75
C LYS A 243 -4.63 -7.82 -5.22
N LEU A 244 -5.73 -8.16 -4.55
CA LEU A 244 -5.84 -8.16 -3.10
C LEU A 244 -4.85 -9.16 -2.49
N GLU A 245 -4.83 -10.39 -2.98
CA GLU A 245 -3.93 -11.46 -2.54
C GLU A 245 -2.46 -11.11 -2.80
N ALA A 246 -2.14 -10.59 -3.98
CA ALA A 246 -0.78 -10.12 -4.27
C ALA A 246 -0.33 -9.03 -3.28
N THR A 247 -1.21 -8.10 -2.94
CA THR A 247 -0.90 -7.03 -1.98
C THR A 247 -0.78 -7.55 -0.56
N ARG A 248 -1.61 -8.52 -0.15
CA ARG A 248 -1.49 -9.22 1.15
C ARG A 248 -0.15 -9.93 1.29
N ARG A 249 0.28 -10.67 0.26
CA ARG A 249 1.60 -11.32 0.22
C ARG A 249 2.75 -10.32 0.30
N GLN A 250 2.66 -9.20 -0.42
CA GLN A 250 3.67 -8.14 -0.31
C GLN A 250 3.72 -7.52 1.08
N LEU A 251 2.56 -7.30 1.71
CA LEU A 251 2.47 -6.70 3.03
C LEU A 251 3.05 -7.61 4.11
N SER A 252 2.79 -8.92 4.05
CA SER A 252 3.33 -9.89 5.01
C SER A 252 4.85 -10.04 4.95
N GLN A 253 5.47 -9.66 3.84
CA GLN A 253 6.93 -9.66 3.67
C GLN A 253 7.61 -8.40 4.24
N VAL A 254 6.87 -7.32 4.51
CA VAL A 254 7.46 -6.08 5.02
C VAL A 254 7.77 -6.20 6.51
N ARG A 255 9.07 -6.27 6.85
CA ARG A 255 9.55 -6.25 8.22
C ARG A 255 9.68 -4.81 8.70
N CYS A 256 8.91 -4.42 9.72
CA CYS A 256 9.02 -3.08 10.32
C CYS A 256 10.04 -3.03 11.49
N GLN A 257 10.60 -4.17 11.88
CA GLN A 257 11.62 -4.28 12.93
C GLN A 257 13.04 -4.20 12.34
N PRO A 258 14.05 -3.84 13.16
CA PRO A 258 15.45 -3.97 12.77
C PRO A 258 15.78 -5.39 12.34
N MET A 259 16.51 -5.55 11.24
CA MET A 259 17.01 -6.86 10.83
C MET A 259 18.33 -7.15 11.55
N HIS A 260 18.56 -8.42 11.93
CA HIS A 260 19.82 -8.81 12.58
C HIS A 260 21.05 -8.48 11.72
N ARG A 261 20.91 -8.51 10.39
CA ARG A 261 21.95 -8.10 9.45
C ARG A 261 22.31 -6.62 9.58
N GLU A 262 21.33 -5.74 9.73
CA GLU A 262 21.56 -4.30 9.91
C GLU A 262 22.29 -4.02 11.22
N ILE A 263 21.89 -4.70 12.29
CA ILE A 263 22.56 -4.59 13.61
C ILE A 263 24.00 -5.11 13.53
N ALA A 264 24.22 -6.23 12.83
CA ALA A 264 25.54 -6.81 12.63
C ALA A 264 26.47 -5.87 11.85
N GLU A 265 25.96 -5.27 10.78
CA GLU A 265 26.67 -4.28 9.97
C GLU A 265 27.04 -3.02 10.78
N LEU A 266 26.11 -2.48 11.58
CA LEU A 266 26.38 -1.31 12.42
C LEU A 266 27.41 -1.55 13.53
N LEU A 267 27.40 -2.74 14.14
CA LEU A 267 28.32 -3.10 15.22
C LEU A 267 29.65 -3.69 14.71
N GLY A 268 29.80 -3.93 13.41
CA GLY A 268 30.98 -4.59 12.85
C GLY A 268 31.17 -6.03 13.35
N ILE A 269 30.09 -6.78 13.55
CA ILE A 269 30.13 -8.17 14.05
C ILE A 269 29.45 -9.15 13.07
N PRO A 270 29.75 -10.46 13.12
CA PRO A 270 29.03 -11.45 12.33
C PRO A 270 27.55 -11.56 12.72
N VAL A 271 26.67 -11.78 11.73
CA VAL A 271 25.22 -11.98 11.95
C VAL A 271 24.93 -13.12 12.92
N GLY A 272 25.71 -14.22 12.86
CA GLY A 272 25.62 -15.34 13.80
C GLY A 272 25.82 -14.92 15.26
N SER A 273 26.68 -13.93 15.53
CA SER A 273 26.89 -13.39 16.87
C SER A 273 25.68 -12.63 17.39
N VAL A 274 24.93 -11.96 16.51
CA VAL A 274 23.66 -11.30 16.85
C VAL A 274 22.62 -12.36 17.27
N HIS A 275 22.45 -13.42 16.48
CA HIS A 275 21.53 -14.52 16.81
C HIS A 275 21.87 -15.19 18.14
N SER A 276 23.14 -15.54 18.35
CA SER A 276 23.61 -16.16 19.59
C SER A 276 23.39 -15.27 20.80
N SER A 277 23.61 -13.96 20.65
CA SER A 277 23.36 -12.97 21.71
C SER A 277 21.88 -12.87 22.07
N ILE A 278 21.00 -12.79 21.07
CA ILE A 278 19.54 -12.75 21.28
C ILE A 278 19.05 -14.04 21.97
N SER A 279 19.53 -15.21 21.53
CA SER A 279 19.18 -16.49 22.16
C SER A 279 19.64 -16.57 23.62
N ALA A 280 20.88 -16.15 23.90
CA ALA A 280 21.41 -16.09 25.26
C ALA A 280 20.59 -15.14 26.15
N MET A 281 20.25 -13.94 25.65
CA MET A 281 19.42 -12.99 26.39
C MET A 281 18.01 -13.51 26.64
N ARG A 282 17.37 -14.16 25.66
CA ARG A 282 16.06 -14.79 25.84
C ARG A 282 16.08 -15.85 26.94
N ARG A 283 17.17 -16.63 27.06
CA ARG A 283 17.33 -17.59 28.16
C ARG A 283 17.47 -16.89 29.50
N LEU A 284 18.29 -15.84 29.59
CA LEU A 284 18.46 -15.05 30.80
C LEU A 284 17.12 -14.45 31.28
N PHE A 285 16.32 -13.92 30.36
CA PHE A 285 15.01 -13.32 30.68
C PHE A 285 13.86 -14.31 30.88
N ARG A 286 14.05 -15.60 30.59
CA ARG A 286 13.06 -16.65 30.88
C ARG A 286 13.24 -17.27 32.27
N SER A 287 14.29 -16.89 32.99
CA SER A 287 14.58 -17.41 34.33
C SER A 287 13.40 -17.16 35.28
N PRO A 288 12.90 -18.19 36.00
CA PRO A 288 11.59 -18.20 36.67
C PRO A 288 11.52 -17.42 38.00
N SER A 289 12.36 -16.42 38.23
CA SER A 289 12.36 -15.66 39.51
C SER A 289 11.19 -14.68 39.67
N THR A 290 10.21 -14.69 38.76
CA THR A 290 8.97 -13.93 38.90
C THR A 290 7.80 -14.88 38.63
N SER A 291 7.19 -15.36 39.71
CA SER A 291 5.93 -16.10 39.68
C SER A 291 4.92 -15.29 38.86
N PRO A 292 4.38 -15.83 37.75
CA PRO A 292 3.36 -15.13 37.01
C PRO A 292 2.08 -15.15 37.85
N GLN A 293 1.70 -14.01 38.43
CA GLN A 293 0.31 -13.77 38.75
C GLN A 293 -0.43 -13.74 37.42
N VAL A 294 -1.06 -14.86 37.08
CA VAL A 294 -1.93 -15.01 35.92
C VAL A 294 -3.16 -14.15 36.20
N LEU A 295 -3.18 -12.94 35.64
CA LEU A 295 -4.42 -12.22 35.41
C LEU A 295 -5.12 -12.94 34.27
N ASP A 296 -6.23 -13.61 34.59
CA ASP A 296 -7.17 -14.17 33.62
C ASP A 296 -7.66 -13.05 32.69
N VAL A 297 -7.09 -12.98 31.49
CA VAL A 297 -7.63 -12.15 30.42
C VAL A 297 -8.62 -13.01 29.64
N PRO A 298 -9.92 -12.67 29.64
CA PRO A 298 -10.92 -13.43 28.90
C PRO A 298 -10.58 -13.42 27.40
N ARG A 299 -10.66 -14.60 26.78
CA ARG A 299 -10.39 -14.78 25.35
C ARG A 299 -11.37 -13.91 24.53
N PRO A 300 -10.91 -13.13 23.54
CA PRO A 300 -11.81 -12.37 22.69
C PRO A 300 -12.68 -13.33 21.86
N CYS A 301 -13.99 -13.19 22.00
CA CYS A 301 -14.98 -13.83 21.14
C CYS A 301 -14.73 -13.41 19.69
N VAL A 302 -14.31 -14.35 18.84
CA VAL A 302 -14.22 -14.16 17.40
C VAL A 302 -15.64 -14.23 16.83
N LEU A 303 -16.18 -13.08 16.41
CA LEU A 303 -17.39 -13.01 15.59
C LEU A 303 -17.14 -13.81 14.29
N ARG A 304 -17.79 -14.97 14.17
CA ARG A 304 -17.86 -15.73 12.91
C ARG A 304 -18.75 -14.96 11.95
N LEU A 305 -18.22 -14.60 10.78
CA LEU A 305 -19.04 -14.10 9.68
C LEU A 305 -20.00 -15.21 9.21
N PRO A 306 -21.28 -14.90 8.98
CA PRO A 306 -22.32 -15.90 8.72
C PRO A 306 -22.36 -16.33 7.24
N HIS A 307 -21.26 -16.74 6.61
CA HIS A 307 -21.31 -17.27 5.24
C HIS A 307 -20.22 -18.30 4.93
N ASP A 308 -20.15 -19.38 5.72
CA ASP A 308 -19.51 -20.63 5.30
C ASP A 308 -20.49 -21.78 5.61
N ARG A 309 -21.58 -21.88 4.83
CA ARG A 309 -22.31 -23.15 4.71
C ARG A 309 -21.74 -23.88 3.51
N PRO A 310 -21.17 -25.10 3.68
CA PRO A 310 -20.81 -25.93 2.54
C PRO A 310 -22.09 -26.26 1.76
N VAL A 311 -22.06 -26.00 0.45
CA VAL A 311 -23.10 -26.45 -0.48
C VAL A 311 -23.08 -27.98 -0.45
N SER A 312 -24.13 -28.57 0.11
CA SER A 312 -24.36 -30.01 0.07
C SER A 312 -24.45 -30.47 -1.39
N ASN A 313 -23.53 -31.35 -1.78
CA ASN A 313 -23.61 -32.14 -3.00
C ASN A 313 -24.93 -32.93 -3.00
N GLN A 314 -25.93 -32.46 -3.76
CA GLN A 314 -27.04 -33.30 -4.15
C GLN A 314 -26.65 -34.06 -5.43
N GLN A 315 -26.63 -35.37 -5.28
CA GLN A 315 -26.54 -36.36 -6.34
C GLN A 315 -27.66 -36.12 -7.36
N HIS A 316 -27.33 -36.18 -8.65
CA HIS A 316 -28.32 -36.37 -9.70
C HIS A 316 -28.20 -37.78 -10.28
N PRO A 317 -29.34 -38.40 -10.64
CA PRO A 317 -29.38 -39.80 -11.06
C PRO A 317 -28.93 -39.95 -12.51
N GLN A 318 -28.36 -41.12 -12.79
CA GLN A 318 -28.22 -41.65 -14.14
C GLN A 318 -29.60 -41.88 -14.73
N ASP A 319 -29.82 -41.42 -15.97
CA ASP A 319 -30.67 -42.16 -16.88
C ASP A 319 -30.30 -41.93 -18.36
N THR A 320 -30.81 -42.82 -19.17
CA THR A 320 -30.21 -43.42 -20.37
C THR A 320 -30.79 -42.91 -21.70
N ARG A 321 -29.98 -43.03 -22.78
CA ARG A 321 -30.35 -43.15 -24.22
C ARG A 321 -31.04 -41.92 -24.87
N ASP A 322 -30.99 -41.63 -26.18
CA ASP A 322 -30.44 -42.27 -27.37
C ASP A 322 -30.26 -41.22 -28.49
N THR A 323 -29.33 -41.51 -29.41
CA THR A 323 -29.24 -41.16 -30.85
C THR A 323 -30.10 -40.03 -31.48
N THR A 324 -29.44 -39.07 -32.17
CA THR A 324 -29.49 -38.91 -33.65
C THR A 324 -28.65 -37.72 -34.17
N ASP A 325 -27.87 -38.03 -35.20
CA ASP A 325 -27.41 -37.21 -36.34
C ASP A 325 -27.70 -35.70 -36.40
N ARG A 326 -26.63 -34.91 -36.65
CA ARG A 326 -26.49 -34.05 -37.85
C ARG A 326 -25.10 -33.38 -37.94
N ALA A 327 -24.33 -33.87 -38.90
CA ALA A 327 -23.57 -33.18 -39.94
C ALA A 327 -23.21 -31.68 -39.83
N ARG A 328 -21.98 -31.37 -40.33
CA ARG A 328 -21.50 -30.12 -40.95
C ARG A 328 -21.17 -28.96 -39.98
N ASP A 329 -20.14 -28.13 -40.16
CA ASP A 329 -19.20 -27.90 -41.25
C ASP A 329 -17.99 -27.11 -40.71
N ASN A 330 -16.91 -27.18 -41.49
CA ASN A 330 -15.64 -26.45 -41.42
C ASN A 330 -15.71 -24.98 -40.98
N LEU A 331 -14.84 -24.59 -40.04
CA LEU A 331 -14.47 -23.19 -39.78
C LEU A 331 -13.00 -22.98 -40.15
N PRO A 332 -12.68 -22.03 -41.04
CA PRO A 332 -11.30 -21.72 -41.40
C PRO A 332 -10.64 -20.77 -40.37
N ASP A 333 -9.35 -21.00 -40.19
CA ASP A 333 -8.37 -20.22 -39.45
C ASP A 333 -8.07 -18.87 -40.14
N PRO A 334 -8.28 -17.70 -39.51
CA PRO A 334 -7.82 -16.44 -40.07
C PRO A 334 -6.44 -16.07 -39.50
N GLY A 335 -5.42 -16.75 -40.00
CA GLY A 335 -4.04 -16.32 -39.94
C GLY A 335 -3.73 -15.26 -41.00
N ARG A 336 -3.17 -14.13 -40.56
CA ARG A 336 -2.16 -13.29 -41.25
C ARG A 336 -2.46 -12.79 -42.68
N SER A 337 -2.75 -11.49 -42.80
CA SER A 337 -2.14 -10.64 -43.84
C SER A 337 -2.45 -9.16 -43.60
N TRP A 338 -1.45 -8.39 -43.17
CA TRP A 338 -1.37 -6.95 -43.38
C TRP A 338 0.10 -6.60 -43.63
N HIS A 339 0.51 -6.63 -44.89
CA HIS A 339 1.73 -5.95 -45.34
C HIS A 339 1.51 -5.39 -46.75
N HIS A 340 1.84 -4.10 -46.88
CA HIS A 340 2.06 -3.30 -48.08
C HIS A 340 0.85 -2.91 -48.95
N VAL A 341 0.48 -1.62 -48.89
CA VAL A 341 0.53 -0.73 -50.07
C VAL A 341 0.97 0.66 -49.61
N LEU A 342 2.16 1.08 -50.04
CA LEU A 342 2.54 2.47 -50.28
C LEU A 342 2.80 2.55 -51.79
N SER A 343 1.98 3.31 -52.50
CA SER A 343 2.28 4.04 -53.75
C SER A 343 1.12 4.97 -54.01
#